data_AF-A0A820D1R4-F1
#
_entry.id   AF-A0A820D1R4-F1
#
_cell.length_a   1.000
_cell.length_b   1.000
_cell.length_c   1.000
_cell.angle_alpha   90.00
_cell.angle_beta   90.00
_cell.angle_gamma   90.00
#
_symmetry.space_group_name_H-M   'P 1'
#
loop_
_entity.id
_entity.type
_entity.pdbx_description
1 polymer ?
#
loop_
_entity_poly.entity_id
_entity_poly.type
_entity_poly.pdbx_seq_one_letter_code
_entity_poly.pdbx_strand_id
1 'polypeptide(L)'
;EEGRPLFADITQLPVDPLIDLPIGYLREEVEADYDVMDTWATSAVSPQLSSHGISTNFNVDLARHAKTFPADLRPQAHEILRTWAFYTILKAQLHENLLPWRNIMVSGWCLASDRSKMSKSKGNIIVPEELLAQYGSDVVRYWSAKSKLGADSAYSEDVIKNEITKARAYNKEGLDDKGQYSAIATLYQAVQILLKLLAPFIPHVTEEIWQILYSKNSIHSRDLVRKAKAGMNLSVKADISLLEVIGEKLSDDLILDLKNVTSADKIEFVKEFSSNAQVLKGENIKQ
;
A
#
# COMPACT_ATOMS: atom_id res chain seq x y z
N GLU A 1 -19.64 -37.03 -39.55
CA GLU A 1 -20.55 -36.64 -38.46
C GLU A 1 -20.75 -35.13 -38.58
N GLU A 2 -21.92 -34.72 -39.04
CA GLU A 2 -22.26 -33.31 -39.22
C GLU A 2 -22.42 -32.62 -37.85
N GLY A 3 -21.86 -31.43 -37.66
CA GLY A 3 -21.96 -30.66 -36.42
C GLY A 3 -20.95 -30.99 -35.31
N ARG A 4 -19.92 -31.81 -35.56
CA ARG A 4 -18.85 -32.06 -34.59
C ARG A 4 -17.86 -30.88 -34.56
N PRO A 5 -17.55 -30.27 -33.40
CA PRO A 5 -16.54 -29.22 -33.34
C PRO A 5 -15.14 -29.79 -33.66
N LEU A 6 -14.36 -29.03 -34.42
CA LEU A 6 -12.97 -29.33 -34.75
C LEU A 6 -12.07 -28.38 -33.95
N PHE A 7 -11.14 -28.96 -33.19
CA PHE A 7 -10.18 -28.20 -32.38
C PHE A 7 -8.78 -28.38 -32.95
N ALA A 8 -7.99 -27.30 -32.91
CA ALA A 8 -6.57 -27.36 -33.25
C ALA A 8 -5.79 -28.19 -32.21
N ASP A 9 -4.88 -29.03 -32.67
CA ASP A 9 -3.88 -29.66 -31.82
C ASP A 9 -2.83 -28.62 -31.36
N ILE A 10 -2.19 -28.87 -30.22
CA ILE A 10 -1.16 -27.97 -29.67
C ILE A 10 -0.01 -27.74 -30.64
N THR A 11 0.30 -28.72 -31.50
CA THR A 11 1.35 -28.63 -32.53
C THR A 11 0.97 -27.72 -33.70
N GLN A 12 -0.31 -27.38 -33.85
CA GLN A 12 -0.81 -26.46 -34.89
C GLN A 12 -0.82 -25.00 -34.43
N LEU A 13 -0.67 -24.74 -33.13
CA LEU A 13 -0.77 -23.39 -32.60
C LEU A 13 0.47 -22.55 -32.95
N PRO A 14 0.33 -21.26 -33.28
CA PRO A 14 -0.94 -20.51 -33.35
C PRO A 14 -1.73 -20.79 -34.64
N VAL A 15 -3.07 -20.83 -34.53
CA VAL A 15 -4.01 -20.97 -35.65
C VAL A 15 -4.82 -19.69 -35.79
N ASP A 16 -4.93 -19.16 -37.01
CA ASP A 16 -5.89 -18.13 -37.39
C ASP A 16 -7.09 -18.80 -38.09
N PRO A 17 -8.25 -18.95 -37.43
CA PRO A 17 -9.41 -19.64 -38.00
C PRO A 17 -10.02 -18.93 -39.22
N LEU A 18 -9.62 -17.69 -39.54
CA LEU A 18 -10.05 -16.99 -40.75
C LEU A 18 -9.26 -17.43 -42.00
N ILE A 19 -8.07 -17.96 -41.81
CA ILE A 19 -7.11 -18.27 -42.89
C ILE A 19 -6.76 -19.76 -42.90
N ASP A 20 -6.50 -20.33 -41.73
CA ASP A 20 -6.04 -21.71 -41.56
C ASP A 20 -7.21 -22.71 -41.55
N LEU A 21 -7.03 -23.83 -42.25
CA LEU A 21 -8.01 -24.92 -42.29
C LEU A 21 -7.66 -26.02 -41.27
N PRO A 22 -8.66 -26.70 -40.69
CA PRO A 22 -8.42 -27.91 -39.90
C PRO A 22 -7.69 -28.98 -40.72
N ILE A 23 -6.73 -29.69 -40.10
CA ILE A 23 -5.99 -30.75 -40.78
C ILE A 23 -6.95 -31.83 -41.29
N GLY A 24 -6.84 -32.16 -42.57
CA GLY A 24 -7.62 -33.21 -43.21
C GLY A 24 -9.00 -32.77 -43.72
N TYR A 25 -9.26 -31.46 -43.74
CA TYR A 25 -10.51 -30.90 -44.25
C TYR A 25 -10.24 -29.86 -45.34
N LEU A 26 -11.06 -29.89 -46.39
CA LEU A 26 -11.18 -28.83 -47.38
C LEU A 26 -12.13 -27.73 -46.88
N ARG A 27 -12.02 -26.53 -47.45
CA ARG A 27 -12.83 -25.37 -47.06
C ARG A 27 -14.33 -25.62 -47.21
N GLU A 28 -14.73 -26.45 -48.18
CA GLU A 28 -16.12 -26.78 -48.46
C GLU A 28 -16.69 -27.84 -47.50
N GLU A 29 -15.83 -28.49 -46.71
CA GLU A 29 -16.19 -29.57 -45.78
C GLU A 29 -16.36 -29.08 -44.33
N VAL A 30 -16.07 -27.80 -44.08
CA VAL A 30 -16.12 -27.20 -42.74
C VAL A 30 -16.81 -25.85 -42.77
N GLU A 31 -17.51 -25.54 -41.67
CA GLU A 31 -18.10 -24.23 -41.43
C GLU A 31 -17.38 -23.60 -40.23
N ALA A 32 -16.96 -22.34 -40.39
CA ALA A 32 -16.34 -21.59 -39.31
C ALA A 32 -17.40 -21.19 -38.28
N ASP A 33 -17.04 -21.25 -36.99
CA ASP A 33 -17.87 -20.67 -35.94
C ASP A 33 -17.79 -19.14 -36.02
N TYR A 34 -18.94 -18.49 -36.20
CA TYR A 34 -19.04 -17.03 -36.28
C TYR A 34 -19.19 -16.38 -34.91
N ASP A 35 -19.45 -17.16 -33.86
CA ASP A 35 -19.60 -16.64 -32.51
C ASP A 35 -18.23 -16.28 -31.91
N VAL A 36 -18.21 -15.14 -31.21
CA VAL A 36 -17.02 -14.67 -30.50
C VAL A 36 -17.29 -14.79 -29.00
N MET A 37 -16.33 -15.34 -28.26
CA MET A 37 -16.43 -15.36 -26.82
C MET A 37 -16.48 -13.94 -26.25
N ASP A 38 -17.40 -13.73 -25.31
CA ASP A 38 -17.48 -12.48 -24.57
C ASP A 38 -16.15 -12.14 -23.84
N THR A 39 -15.89 -10.85 -23.63
CA THR A 39 -14.65 -10.37 -22.98
C THR A 39 -14.41 -10.99 -21.60
N TRP A 40 -15.45 -11.43 -20.89
CA TRP A 40 -15.33 -12.10 -19.62
C TRP A 40 -14.74 -13.50 -19.73
N ALA A 41 -14.86 -14.18 -20.88
CA ALA A 41 -14.32 -15.52 -21.08
C ALA A 41 -12.80 -15.54 -20.92
N THR A 42 -12.11 -14.61 -21.57
CA THR A 42 -10.64 -14.49 -21.51
C THR A 42 -10.21 -13.77 -20.23
N SER A 43 -10.87 -12.68 -19.85
CA SER A 43 -10.43 -11.91 -18.67
C SER A 43 -10.64 -12.65 -17.36
N ALA A 44 -11.57 -13.61 -17.29
CA ALA A 44 -11.77 -14.47 -16.12
C ALA A 44 -10.61 -15.44 -15.86
N VAL A 45 -9.77 -15.75 -16.84
CA VAL A 45 -8.54 -16.54 -16.63
C VAL A 45 -7.31 -15.66 -16.45
N SER A 46 -7.48 -14.35 -16.19
CA SER A 46 -6.34 -13.43 -16.05
C SER A 46 -5.32 -13.79 -14.94
N PRO A 47 -5.69 -14.35 -13.78
CA PRO A 47 -4.70 -14.78 -12.79
C PRO A 47 -3.80 -15.91 -13.30
N GLN A 48 -4.39 -16.88 -13.99
CA GLN A 48 -3.69 -17.97 -14.68
C GLN A 48 -2.78 -17.48 -15.80
N LEU A 49 -3.30 -16.59 -16.66
CA LEU A 49 -2.49 -16.01 -17.74
C LEU A 49 -1.30 -15.21 -17.17
N SER A 50 -1.51 -14.44 -16.10
CA SER A 50 -0.44 -13.69 -15.43
C SER A 50 0.64 -14.57 -14.81
N SER A 51 0.28 -15.80 -14.41
CA SER A 51 1.17 -16.80 -13.86
C SER A 51 1.75 -17.74 -14.93
N HIS A 52 1.42 -17.51 -16.20
CA HIS A 52 1.88 -18.25 -17.40
C HIS A 52 1.37 -19.71 -17.46
N GLY A 53 0.18 -19.97 -16.95
CA GLY A 53 -0.47 -21.28 -17.13
C GLY A 53 -1.94 -21.26 -16.73
N ILE A 54 -2.77 -21.97 -17.49
CA ILE A 54 -4.20 -22.19 -17.22
C ILE A 54 -4.41 -23.43 -16.34
N SER A 55 -3.57 -24.44 -16.52
CA SER A 55 -3.55 -25.65 -15.71
C SER A 55 -2.20 -26.35 -15.83
N THR A 56 -2.00 -27.44 -15.09
CA THR A 56 -0.79 -28.26 -15.18
C THR A 56 -0.50 -28.76 -16.59
N ASN A 57 -1.52 -28.96 -17.43
CA ASN A 57 -1.34 -29.46 -18.81
C ASN A 57 -1.23 -28.33 -19.83
N PHE A 58 -1.71 -27.13 -19.49
CA PHE A 58 -1.71 -25.96 -20.37
C PHE A 58 -0.95 -24.82 -19.68
N ASN A 59 0.37 -24.93 -19.70
CA ASN A 59 1.27 -23.94 -19.13
C ASN A 59 2.46 -23.68 -20.05
N VAL A 60 2.96 -22.45 -20.00
CA VAL A 60 4.22 -22.05 -20.64
C VAL A 60 5.36 -22.10 -19.63
N ASP A 61 5.08 -21.82 -18.36
CA ASP A 61 6.06 -21.84 -17.26
C ASP A 61 5.42 -22.37 -15.97
N LEU A 62 5.47 -23.68 -15.80
CA LEU A 62 4.92 -24.36 -14.62
C LEU A 62 5.56 -23.87 -13.31
N ALA A 63 6.86 -23.57 -13.31
CA ALA A 63 7.59 -23.16 -12.11
C ALA A 63 7.12 -21.77 -11.63
N ARG A 64 6.96 -20.82 -12.56
CA ARG A 64 6.36 -19.52 -12.27
C ARG A 64 4.91 -19.65 -11.84
N HIS A 65 4.14 -20.49 -12.53
CA HIS A 65 2.74 -20.70 -12.24
C HIS A 65 2.56 -21.18 -10.79
N ALA A 66 3.27 -22.23 -10.39
CA ALA A 66 3.26 -22.77 -9.03
C ALA A 66 3.72 -21.76 -7.94
N LYS A 67 4.53 -20.77 -8.31
CA LYS A 67 5.02 -19.74 -7.39
C LYS A 67 4.05 -18.56 -7.23
N THR A 68 3.28 -18.24 -8.27
CA THR A 68 2.52 -16.98 -8.35
C THR A 68 1.00 -17.16 -8.36
N PHE A 69 0.51 -18.39 -8.57
CA PHE A 69 -0.89 -18.76 -8.44
C PHE A 69 -1.09 -19.66 -7.21
N PRO A 70 -2.10 -19.40 -6.35
CA PRO A 70 -3.00 -18.25 -6.40
C PRO A 70 -2.33 -16.94 -6.00
N ALA A 71 -2.82 -15.82 -6.50
CA ALA A 71 -2.29 -14.49 -6.16
C ALA A 71 -2.55 -14.14 -4.69
N ASP A 72 -1.65 -13.39 -4.04
CA ASP A 72 -1.87 -12.99 -2.64
C ASP A 72 -3.02 -11.97 -2.49
N LEU A 73 -3.18 -11.06 -3.47
CA LEU A 73 -4.16 -9.98 -3.44
C LEU A 73 -4.72 -9.70 -4.84
N ARG A 74 -6.04 -9.56 -4.95
CA ARG A 74 -6.73 -9.05 -6.15
C ARG A 74 -7.50 -7.77 -5.85
N PRO A 75 -7.05 -6.61 -6.33
CA PRO A 75 -7.86 -5.40 -6.37
C PRO A 75 -9.05 -5.58 -7.32
N GLN A 76 -10.22 -5.12 -6.89
CA GLN A 76 -11.45 -5.13 -7.66
C GLN A 76 -12.26 -3.85 -7.42
N ALA A 77 -13.11 -3.51 -8.38
CA ALA A 77 -14.16 -2.53 -8.17
C ALA A 77 -15.47 -3.24 -7.79
N HIS A 78 -16.34 -2.56 -7.06
CA HIS A 78 -17.57 -3.19 -6.58
C HIS A 78 -18.54 -3.59 -7.71
N GLU A 79 -18.54 -2.85 -8.84
CA GLU A 79 -19.50 -3.12 -9.93
C GLU A 79 -19.21 -4.42 -10.71
N ILE A 80 -17.97 -4.92 -10.66
CA ILE A 80 -17.53 -6.13 -11.39
C ILE A 80 -17.40 -7.37 -10.49
N LEU A 81 -17.93 -7.32 -9.26
CA LEU A 81 -17.89 -8.46 -8.35
C LEU A 81 -18.77 -9.62 -8.80
N ARG A 82 -20.03 -9.33 -9.20
CA ARG A 82 -21.01 -10.35 -9.61
C ARG A 82 -20.73 -10.96 -10.98
N THR A 83 -19.88 -10.31 -11.77
CA THR A 83 -19.48 -10.79 -13.10
C THR A 83 -18.03 -11.25 -13.05
N TRP A 84 -17.07 -10.33 -13.20
CA TRP A 84 -15.67 -10.67 -13.38
C TRP A 84 -15.06 -11.47 -12.24
N ALA A 85 -15.25 -11.01 -10.99
CA ALA A 85 -14.68 -11.70 -9.85
C ALA A 85 -15.28 -13.10 -9.70
N PHE A 86 -16.60 -13.23 -9.83
CA PHE A 86 -17.29 -14.51 -9.81
C PHE A 86 -16.82 -15.46 -10.93
N TYR A 87 -16.78 -14.99 -12.18
CA TYR A 87 -16.30 -15.80 -13.31
C TYR A 87 -14.84 -16.22 -13.15
N THR A 88 -14.00 -15.36 -12.58
CA THR A 88 -12.61 -15.69 -12.30
C THR A 88 -12.48 -16.79 -11.26
N ILE A 89 -13.29 -16.73 -10.20
CA ILE A 89 -13.36 -17.80 -9.18
C ILE A 89 -13.82 -19.11 -9.82
N LEU A 90 -14.89 -19.06 -10.63
CA LEU A 90 -15.42 -20.24 -11.31
C LEU A 90 -14.40 -20.87 -12.25
N LYS A 91 -13.68 -20.06 -13.04
CA LYS A 91 -12.65 -20.55 -13.97
C LYS A 91 -11.45 -21.17 -13.24
N ALA A 92 -10.99 -20.56 -12.15
CA ALA A 92 -9.94 -21.13 -11.30
C ALA A 92 -10.35 -22.48 -10.69
N GLN A 93 -11.58 -22.56 -10.19
CA GLN A 93 -12.10 -23.82 -9.68
C GLN A 93 -12.25 -24.88 -10.78
N LEU A 94 -12.69 -24.48 -11.98
CA LEU A 94 -12.83 -25.40 -13.12
C LEU A 94 -11.48 -25.96 -13.59
N HIS A 95 -10.47 -25.11 -13.74
CA HIS A 95 -9.20 -25.52 -14.36
C HIS A 95 -8.23 -26.19 -13.37
N GLU A 96 -8.28 -25.81 -12.10
CA GLU A 96 -7.26 -26.20 -11.12
C GLU A 96 -7.84 -26.61 -9.76
N ASN A 97 -9.16 -26.51 -9.57
CA ASN A 97 -9.83 -26.76 -8.29
C ASN A 97 -9.27 -25.90 -7.13
N LEU A 98 -8.90 -24.66 -7.44
CA LEU A 98 -8.35 -23.68 -6.49
C LEU A 98 -9.09 -22.34 -6.57
N LEU A 99 -8.93 -21.52 -5.54
CA LEU A 99 -9.30 -20.10 -5.61
C LEU A 99 -8.21 -19.32 -6.35
N PRO A 100 -8.55 -18.26 -7.10
CA PRO A 100 -7.59 -17.49 -7.89
C PRO A 100 -6.70 -16.54 -7.06
N TRP A 101 -7.11 -16.23 -5.83
CA TRP A 101 -6.38 -15.37 -4.91
C TRP A 101 -6.70 -15.69 -3.44
N ARG A 102 -5.81 -15.28 -2.53
CA ARG A 102 -6.00 -15.39 -1.08
C ARG A 102 -6.84 -14.26 -0.50
N ASN A 103 -6.61 -13.03 -0.97
CA ASN A 103 -7.33 -11.83 -0.51
C ASN A 103 -7.91 -11.05 -1.68
N ILE A 104 -9.07 -10.44 -1.47
CA ILE A 104 -9.69 -9.50 -2.41
C ILE A 104 -9.81 -8.13 -1.76
N MET A 105 -9.39 -7.08 -2.48
CA MET A 105 -9.56 -5.69 -2.05
C MET A 105 -10.61 -5.04 -2.93
N VAL A 106 -11.73 -4.64 -2.35
CA VAL A 106 -12.79 -3.94 -3.07
C VAL A 106 -12.64 -2.43 -2.87
N SER A 107 -12.33 -1.73 -3.96
CA SER A 107 -12.20 -0.28 -3.98
C SER A 107 -13.56 0.43 -4.12
N GLY A 108 -13.66 1.63 -3.55
CA GLY A 108 -14.77 2.55 -3.78
C GLY A 108 -14.62 3.31 -5.10
N TRP A 109 -15.60 4.15 -5.43
CA TRP A 109 -15.52 5.01 -6.60
C TRP A 109 -14.63 6.24 -6.35
N CYS A 110 -13.90 6.63 -7.38
CA CYS A 110 -13.40 8.00 -7.48
C CYS A 110 -14.53 8.87 -8.05
N LEU A 111 -15.01 9.83 -7.26
CA LEU A 111 -16.11 10.71 -7.61
C LEU A 111 -15.62 12.09 -8.03
N ALA A 112 -16.44 12.81 -8.79
CA ALA A 112 -16.22 14.23 -9.04
C ALA A 112 -16.39 15.04 -7.73
N SER A 113 -16.00 16.32 -7.75
CA SER A 113 -16.09 17.24 -6.60
C SER A 113 -17.52 17.39 -6.06
N ASP A 114 -18.52 17.25 -6.92
CA ASP A 114 -19.95 17.27 -6.59
C ASP A 114 -20.47 15.90 -6.09
N ARG A 115 -19.59 14.93 -5.85
CA ARG A 115 -19.88 13.54 -5.46
C ARG A 115 -20.65 12.73 -6.51
N SER A 116 -20.76 13.22 -7.74
CA SER A 116 -21.36 12.45 -8.82
C SER A 116 -20.35 11.50 -9.45
N LYS A 117 -20.85 10.42 -10.05
CA LYS A 117 -20.02 9.53 -10.87
C LYS A 117 -19.47 10.32 -12.05
N MET A 118 -18.16 10.26 -12.25
CA MET A 118 -17.49 10.85 -13.41
C MET A 118 -17.92 10.14 -14.70
N SER A 119 -18.30 10.89 -15.72
CA SER A 119 -18.58 10.36 -17.06
C SER A 119 -18.33 11.41 -18.14
N LYS A 120 -17.87 10.95 -19.32
CA LYS A 120 -17.64 11.82 -20.49
C LYS A 120 -18.89 12.63 -20.86
N SER A 121 -20.06 11.99 -20.81
CA SER A 121 -21.35 12.62 -21.12
C SER A 121 -21.73 13.78 -20.20
N LYS A 122 -21.24 13.79 -18.96
CA LYS A 122 -21.50 14.86 -17.98
C LYS A 122 -20.45 15.97 -18.02
N GLY A 123 -19.36 15.79 -18.77
CA GLY A 123 -18.25 16.73 -18.81
C GLY A 123 -17.54 16.93 -17.46
N ASN A 124 -17.77 16.04 -16.49
CA ASN A 124 -17.25 16.14 -15.12
C ASN A 124 -16.05 15.20 -14.87
N ILE A 125 -15.40 14.74 -15.94
CA ILE A 125 -14.22 13.87 -15.81
C ILE A 125 -13.02 14.68 -15.33
N ILE A 126 -12.23 14.09 -14.44
CA ILE A 126 -10.91 14.60 -14.10
C ILE A 126 -9.89 13.79 -14.90
N VAL A 127 -9.08 14.47 -15.69
CA VAL A 127 -8.06 13.86 -16.54
C VAL A 127 -6.79 13.65 -15.70
N PRO A 128 -6.33 12.40 -15.47
CA PRO A 128 -5.17 12.14 -14.62
C PRO A 128 -3.90 12.86 -15.06
N GLU A 129 -3.68 13.03 -16.36
CA GLU A 129 -2.52 13.68 -16.95
C GLU A 129 -2.40 15.15 -16.52
N GLU A 130 -3.53 15.86 -16.39
CA GLU A 130 -3.55 17.25 -15.94
C GLU A 130 -3.15 17.36 -14.47
N LEU A 131 -3.68 16.46 -13.62
CA LEU A 131 -3.29 16.38 -12.21
C LEU A 131 -1.80 16.06 -12.04
N LEU A 132 -1.28 15.13 -12.84
CA LEU A 132 0.12 14.74 -12.82
C LEU A 132 1.03 15.89 -13.27
N ALA A 133 0.64 16.63 -14.29
CA ALA A 133 1.40 17.79 -14.77
C ALA A 133 1.41 18.93 -13.73
N GLN A 134 0.30 19.14 -13.03
CA GLN A 134 0.16 20.22 -12.04
C GLN A 134 0.85 19.91 -10.72
N TYR A 135 0.71 18.68 -10.20
CA TYR A 135 1.12 18.34 -8.84
C TYR A 135 2.26 17.31 -8.75
N GLY A 136 2.56 16.62 -9.85
CA GLY A 136 3.51 15.51 -9.88
C GLY A 136 2.93 14.19 -9.38
N SER A 137 3.61 13.10 -9.72
CA SER A 137 3.17 11.74 -9.45
C SER A 137 3.04 11.42 -7.96
N ASP A 138 3.98 11.88 -7.13
CA ASP A 138 3.99 11.59 -5.70
C ASP A 138 2.80 12.20 -4.97
N VAL A 139 2.42 13.44 -5.30
CA VAL A 139 1.28 14.11 -4.68
C VAL A 139 -0.02 13.39 -5.04
N VAL A 140 -0.20 13.05 -6.31
CA VAL A 140 -1.40 12.33 -6.79
C VAL A 140 -1.49 10.93 -6.18
N ARG A 141 -0.37 10.20 -6.08
CA ARG A 141 -0.31 8.88 -5.43
C ARG A 141 -0.61 8.95 -3.94
N TYR A 142 -0.01 9.90 -3.22
CA TYR A 142 -0.23 10.07 -1.80
C TYR A 142 -1.69 10.43 -1.50
N TRP A 143 -2.28 11.31 -2.31
CA TRP A 143 -3.71 11.62 -2.24
C TRP A 143 -4.57 10.38 -2.50
N SER A 144 -4.28 9.61 -3.55
CA SER A 144 -5.02 8.38 -3.87
C SER A 144 -4.91 7.33 -2.75
N ALA A 145 -3.74 7.20 -2.14
CA ALA A 145 -3.50 6.27 -1.03
C ALA A 145 -4.19 6.66 0.28
N LYS A 146 -4.62 7.92 0.43
CA LYS A 146 -5.43 8.38 1.57
C LYS A 146 -6.89 7.94 1.50
N SER A 147 -7.33 7.37 0.38
CA SER A 147 -8.66 6.78 0.29
C SER A 147 -8.78 5.64 1.31
N LYS A 148 -9.75 5.72 2.23
CA LYS A 148 -10.04 4.59 3.11
C LYS A 148 -10.70 3.50 2.27
N LEU A 149 -10.30 2.25 2.48
CA LEU A 149 -11.01 1.11 1.91
C LEU A 149 -12.46 1.15 2.42
N GLY A 150 -13.40 1.41 1.51
CA GLY A 150 -14.83 1.43 1.81
C GLY A 150 -15.34 2.64 2.63
N ALA A 151 -14.60 3.74 2.77
CA ALA A 151 -15.10 4.93 3.50
C ALA A 151 -14.56 6.28 2.99
N ASP A 152 -15.30 7.37 3.27
CA ASP A 152 -14.88 8.76 3.03
C ASP A 152 -13.97 9.27 4.16
N SER A 153 -12.95 10.07 3.84
CA SER A 153 -11.98 10.64 4.81
C SER A 153 -12.10 12.16 4.92
N ALA A 154 -12.06 12.68 6.15
CA ALA A 154 -11.91 14.11 6.44
C ALA A 154 -10.48 14.45 6.90
N TYR A 155 -10.00 15.62 6.49
CA TYR A 155 -8.69 16.21 6.82
C TYR A 155 -8.69 16.79 8.25
N SER A 156 -7.58 16.66 8.99
CA SER A 156 -7.33 17.30 10.31
C SER A 156 -5.90 17.82 10.37
N GLU A 157 -5.74 19.07 10.82
CA GLU A 157 -4.48 19.81 10.96
C GLU A 157 -3.63 19.40 12.17
N ASP A 158 -4.14 18.54 13.06
CA ASP A 158 -3.51 18.29 14.37
C ASP A 158 -2.33 17.31 14.33
N VAL A 159 -2.02 16.73 13.17
CA VAL A 159 -0.91 15.79 13.01
C VAL A 159 0.28 16.52 12.40
N ILE A 160 1.10 17.16 13.24
CA ILE A 160 2.58 17.35 13.17
C ILE A 160 2.96 18.56 14.05
N LYS A 161 3.34 18.29 15.30
CA LYS A 161 4.17 19.21 16.11
C LYS A 161 5.30 18.42 16.79
N ASN A 162 6.34 18.09 16.02
CA ASN A 162 7.64 17.69 16.57
C ASN A 162 8.48 18.93 16.89
N GLU A 163 8.04 19.70 17.89
CA GLU A 163 8.75 20.91 18.34
C GLU A 163 9.84 20.61 19.39
N ILE A 164 9.73 19.49 20.13
CA ILE A 164 10.59 19.18 21.29
C ILE A 164 12.07 18.96 20.90
N THR A 165 12.35 18.38 19.73
CA THR A 165 13.73 18.08 19.30
C THR A 165 14.48 19.31 18.78
N LYS A 166 13.79 20.34 18.30
CA LYS A 166 14.42 21.54 17.69
C LYS A 166 15.20 22.34 18.73
N ALA A 167 14.62 22.60 19.90
CA ALA A 167 15.29 23.36 20.96
C ALA A 167 16.61 22.71 21.40
N ARG A 168 16.62 21.37 21.49
CA ARG A 168 17.79 20.56 21.86
C ARG A 168 18.83 20.48 20.73
N ALA A 169 18.40 20.31 19.48
CA ALA A 169 19.31 20.27 18.33
C ALA A 169 20.01 21.62 18.09
N TYR A 170 19.31 22.74 18.30
CA TYR A 170 19.86 24.10 18.17
C TYR A 170 20.61 24.60 19.42
N ASN A 171 20.76 23.74 20.44
CA ASN A 171 21.37 24.09 21.72
C ASN A 171 20.80 25.38 22.36
N LYS A 172 19.50 25.62 22.23
CA LYS A 172 18.86 26.83 22.79
C LYS A 172 18.84 26.86 24.32
N GLU A 173 19.11 25.72 24.96
CA GLU A 173 19.04 25.53 26.42
C GLU A 173 20.42 25.33 27.08
N GLY A 174 21.53 25.45 26.34
CA GLY A 174 22.87 25.27 26.88
C GLY A 174 23.19 23.83 27.31
N LEU A 175 22.75 22.85 26.52
CA LEU A 175 23.10 21.45 26.64
C LEU A 175 24.59 21.22 26.42
N ASP A 176 25.11 20.15 27.03
CA ASP A 176 26.44 19.63 26.74
C ASP A 176 26.51 19.04 25.31
N ASP A 177 27.74 18.92 24.78
CA ASP A 177 27.98 18.44 23.40
C ASP A 177 27.32 17.07 23.13
N LYS A 178 27.25 16.21 24.16
CA LYS A 178 26.61 14.88 24.09
C LYS A 178 25.10 14.97 23.98
N GLY A 179 24.47 15.85 24.75
CA GLY A 179 23.03 16.10 24.71
C GLY A 179 22.59 16.61 23.34
N GLN A 180 23.32 17.56 22.77
CA GLN A 180 23.06 18.08 21.42
C GLN A 180 23.27 16.99 20.36
N TYR A 181 24.36 16.23 20.41
CA TYR A 181 24.64 15.14 19.48
C TYR A 181 23.55 14.05 19.51
N SER A 182 23.06 13.69 20.70
CA SER A 182 21.98 12.70 20.84
C SER A 182 20.67 13.13 20.17
N ALA A 183 20.33 14.42 20.24
CA ALA A 183 19.13 14.98 19.62
C ALA A 183 19.28 14.98 18.08
N ILE A 184 20.45 15.35 17.57
CA ILE A 184 20.77 15.33 16.13
C ILE A 184 20.73 13.89 15.61
N ALA A 185 21.35 12.94 16.31
CA ALA A 185 21.37 11.53 15.93
C ALA A 185 19.94 10.93 15.91
N THR A 186 19.12 11.28 16.91
CA THR A 186 17.71 10.86 16.97
C THR A 186 16.91 11.41 15.80
N LEU A 187 17.07 12.70 15.49
CA LEU A 187 16.39 13.34 14.36
C LEU A 187 16.81 12.69 13.03
N TYR A 188 18.11 12.45 12.86
CA TYR A 188 18.66 11.79 11.67
C TYR A 188 18.05 10.40 11.46
N GLN A 189 17.93 9.60 12.53
CA GLN A 189 17.31 8.28 12.48
C GLN A 189 15.79 8.37 12.23
N ALA A 190 15.10 9.30 12.87
CA ALA A 190 13.66 9.49 12.70
C ALA A 190 13.32 9.86 11.25
N VAL A 191 14.06 10.78 10.65
CA VAL A 191 13.90 11.15 9.22
C VAL A 191 14.17 9.94 8.34
N GLN A 192 15.23 9.16 8.62
CA GLN A 192 15.55 7.95 7.86
C GLN A 192 14.39 6.93 7.88
N ILE A 193 13.76 6.75 9.04
CA ILE A 193 12.61 5.86 9.22
C ILE A 193 11.39 6.38 8.46
N LEU A 194 11.09 7.68 8.58
CA LEU A 194 9.96 8.30 7.89
C LEU A 194 10.08 8.19 6.38
N LEU A 195 11.26 8.42 5.81
CA LEU A 195 11.50 8.28 4.37
C LEU A 195 11.22 6.85 3.91
N LYS A 196 11.68 5.84 4.63
CA LYS A 196 11.43 4.43 4.30
C LYS A 196 9.96 4.05 4.37
N LEU A 197 9.21 4.61 5.33
CA LEU A 197 7.77 4.39 5.48
C LEU A 197 6.97 5.08 4.38
N LEU A 198 7.44 6.24 3.91
CA LEU A 198 6.77 7.03 2.88
C LEU A 198 7.14 6.58 1.46
N ALA A 199 8.26 5.88 1.27
CA ALA A 199 8.76 5.46 -0.05
C ALA A 199 7.76 4.70 -0.92
N PRO A 200 6.90 3.79 -0.39
CA PRO A 200 5.86 3.15 -1.22
C PRO A 200 4.81 4.14 -1.77
N PHE A 201 4.59 5.26 -1.10
CA PHE A 201 3.55 6.25 -1.42
C PHE A 201 4.08 7.41 -2.27
N ILE A 202 5.25 7.97 -1.90
CA ILE A 202 5.90 9.12 -2.54
C ILE A 202 7.34 8.79 -3.01
N PRO A 203 7.50 7.81 -3.91
CA PRO A 203 8.78 7.20 -4.22
C PRO A 203 9.85 8.17 -4.73
N HIS A 204 9.50 9.24 -5.44
CA HIS A 204 10.48 10.13 -6.08
C HIS A 204 11.07 11.12 -5.08
N VAL A 205 10.23 11.79 -4.29
CA VAL A 205 10.63 12.71 -3.22
C VAL A 205 11.47 11.99 -2.18
N THR A 206 11.06 10.78 -1.76
CA THR A 206 11.85 10.02 -0.78
C THR A 206 13.18 9.55 -1.33
N GLU A 207 13.25 9.19 -2.62
CA GLU A 207 14.50 8.80 -3.28
C GLU A 207 15.47 9.98 -3.35
N GLU A 208 15.00 11.15 -3.75
CA GLU A 208 15.82 12.37 -3.86
C GLU A 208 16.40 12.76 -2.49
N ILE A 209 15.55 12.86 -1.47
CA ILE A 209 16.00 13.19 -0.10
C ILE A 209 16.98 12.12 0.41
N TRP A 210 16.73 10.84 0.11
CA TRP A 210 17.60 9.74 0.50
C TRP A 210 18.99 9.84 -0.13
N GLN A 211 19.08 10.14 -1.42
CA GLN A 211 20.33 10.27 -2.15
C GLN A 211 21.15 11.52 -1.77
N ILE A 212 20.48 12.55 -1.28
CA ILE A 212 21.13 13.76 -0.75
C ILE A 212 21.68 13.50 0.65
N LEU A 213 20.89 12.90 1.54
CA LEU A 213 21.20 12.86 2.97
C LEU A 213 21.88 11.58 3.45
N TYR A 214 21.67 10.44 2.79
CA TYR A 214 22.04 9.13 3.33
C TYR A 214 22.94 8.30 2.41
N SER A 215 22.52 8.03 1.18
CA SER A 215 23.25 7.08 0.32
C SER A 215 22.89 7.25 -1.14
N LYS A 216 23.90 7.16 -2.03
CA LYS A 216 23.69 7.10 -3.48
C LYS A 216 22.97 5.82 -3.96
N ASN A 217 22.89 4.79 -3.12
CA ASN A 217 22.08 3.61 -3.42
C ASN A 217 20.62 3.85 -3.03
N SER A 218 19.69 3.42 -3.89
CA SER A 218 18.27 3.70 -3.77
C SER A 218 17.64 3.30 -2.43
N ILE A 219 16.66 4.09 -1.98
CA ILE A 219 15.85 3.76 -0.81
C ILE A 219 14.99 2.52 -1.05
N HIS A 220 14.60 2.27 -2.30
CA HIS A 220 13.71 1.16 -2.70
C HIS A 220 14.40 -0.20 -2.67
N SER A 221 15.73 -0.24 -2.57
CA SER A 221 16.51 -1.47 -2.35
C SER A 221 16.80 -1.74 -0.87
N ARG A 222 16.25 -0.93 0.05
CA ARG A 222 16.48 -1.07 1.49
C ARG A 222 15.35 -1.86 2.13
N ASP A 223 15.70 -2.58 3.20
CA ASP A 223 14.69 -3.22 4.03
C ASP A 223 13.71 -2.19 4.60
N LEU A 224 12.43 -2.55 4.52
CA LEU A 224 11.36 -1.83 5.20
C LEU A 224 11.63 -1.79 6.71
N VAL A 225 11.18 -0.70 7.33
CA VAL A 225 11.30 -0.52 8.77
C VAL A 225 10.55 -1.63 9.48
N ARG A 226 11.28 -2.46 10.21
CA ARG A 226 10.70 -3.47 11.09
C ARG A 226 10.57 -2.87 12.48
N LYS A 227 9.50 -3.23 13.20
CA LYS A 227 9.38 -2.90 14.62
C LYS A 227 10.60 -3.50 15.34
N ALA A 228 11.50 -2.65 15.82
CA ALA A 228 12.49 -3.09 16.78
C ALA A 228 11.71 -3.50 18.04
N LYS A 229 11.74 -4.78 18.39
CA LYS A 229 11.46 -5.14 19.77
C LYS A 229 12.62 -4.51 20.54
N ALA A 230 12.34 -3.45 21.29
CA ALA A 230 13.22 -3.08 22.39
C ALA A 230 13.51 -4.39 23.13
N GLY A 231 14.79 -4.76 23.27
CA GLY A 231 15.14 -5.77 24.27
C GLY A 231 14.45 -5.36 25.57
N MET A 232 14.03 -6.31 26.41
CA MET A 232 13.25 -6.06 27.63
C MET A 232 13.81 -4.97 28.58
N ASN A 233 14.99 -4.41 28.27
CA ASN A 233 15.69 -3.36 29.01
C ASN A 233 15.80 -2.01 28.28
N LEU A 234 15.18 -1.81 27.12
CA LEU A 234 15.14 -0.51 26.38
C LEU A 234 13.84 0.26 26.63
N SER A 235 13.20 -0.02 27.74
CA SER A 235 12.34 0.95 28.41
C SER A 235 13.29 1.96 29.06
N VAL A 236 13.62 3.06 28.37
CA VAL A 236 14.06 4.30 29.06
C VAL A 236 12.83 4.90 29.73
N LYS A 237 12.21 4.12 30.61
CA LYS A 237 11.43 4.64 31.72
C LYS A 237 12.49 5.13 32.68
N ALA A 238 12.94 6.37 32.50
CA ALA A 238 13.23 7.14 33.70
C ALA A 238 11.97 7.02 34.57
N ASP A 239 12.09 6.79 35.88
CA ASP A 239 10.92 6.80 36.76
C ASP A 239 10.31 8.21 36.72
N ILE A 240 9.37 8.41 35.80
CA ILE A 240 8.57 9.61 35.72
C ILE A 240 7.55 9.43 36.83
N SER A 241 7.68 10.16 37.92
CA SER A 241 6.71 10.08 39.03
C SER A 241 5.45 10.89 38.71
N LEU A 242 5.59 11.93 37.88
CA LEU A 242 4.49 12.82 37.48
C LEU A 242 4.72 13.32 36.04
N LEU A 243 3.72 13.15 35.17
CA LEU A 243 3.67 13.72 33.83
C LEU A 243 2.58 14.80 33.79
N GLU A 244 2.99 16.06 33.78
CA GLU A 244 2.08 17.19 33.54
C GLU A 244 1.93 17.43 32.04
N VAL A 245 0.70 17.54 31.56
CA VAL A 245 0.36 17.81 30.16
C VAL A 245 -0.45 19.10 30.09
N ILE A 246 0.04 20.10 29.37
CA ILE A 246 -0.71 21.34 29.14
C ILE A 246 -1.75 21.09 28.06
N GLY A 247 -3.03 21.28 28.40
CA GLY A 247 -4.13 21.16 27.46
C GLY A 247 -5.47 20.89 28.13
N GLU A 248 -6.52 20.76 27.31
CA GLU A 248 -7.81 20.24 27.77
C GLU A 248 -7.77 18.73 27.93
N LYS A 249 -8.66 18.19 28.79
CA LYS A 249 -8.69 16.77 29.15
C LYS A 249 -8.80 15.89 27.88
N LEU A 250 -7.83 14.99 27.69
CA LEU A 250 -7.88 13.98 26.62
C LEU A 250 -9.03 12.98 26.83
N SER A 251 -9.47 12.35 25.75
CA SER A 251 -10.41 11.21 25.82
C SER A 251 -9.79 10.05 26.61
N ASP A 252 -10.64 9.20 27.20
CA ASP A 252 -10.19 8.08 28.04
C ASP A 252 -9.28 7.10 27.29
N ASP A 253 -9.48 6.93 25.97
CA ASP A 253 -8.65 6.10 25.09
C ASP A 253 -7.21 6.65 24.96
N LEU A 254 -7.07 7.96 24.78
CA LEU A 254 -5.76 8.63 24.69
C LEU A 254 -5.01 8.61 26.02
N ILE A 255 -5.74 8.68 27.14
CA ILE A 255 -5.18 8.50 28.48
C ILE A 255 -4.65 7.07 28.66
N LEU A 256 -5.38 6.06 28.16
CA LEU A 256 -4.96 4.66 28.21
C LEU A 256 -3.69 4.43 27.36
N ASP A 257 -3.65 5.00 26.16
CA ASP A 257 -2.48 4.91 25.29
C ASP A 257 -1.25 5.59 25.90
N LEU A 258 -1.42 6.77 26.50
CA LEU A 258 -0.36 7.47 27.23
C LEU A 258 0.21 6.61 28.36
N LYS A 259 -0.65 5.97 29.17
CA LYS A 259 -0.23 5.05 30.24
C LYS A 259 0.54 3.84 29.72
N ASN A 260 0.23 3.36 28.53
CA ASN A 260 0.91 2.21 27.92
C ASN A 260 2.33 2.56 27.41
N VAL A 261 2.61 3.84 27.15
CA VAL A 261 3.91 4.29 26.60
C VAL A 261 4.80 5.02 27.61
N THR A 262 4.33 5.23 28.85
CA THR A 262 5.06 5.95 29.91
C THR A 262 5.25 5.11 31.19
N SER A 263 6.22 5.49 32.01
CA SER A 263 6.40 5.03 33.41
C SER A 263 5.54 5.81 34.41
N ALA A 264 4.88 6.88 33.98
CA ALA A 264 4.24 7.85 34.87
C ALA A 264 3.27 7.22 35.89
N ASP A 265 3.56 7.38 37.18
CA ASP A 265 2.64 6.99 38.26
C ASP A 265 1.36 7.84 38.23
N LYS A 266 1.50 9.11 37.83
CA LYS A 266 0.42 10.08 37.76
C LYS A 266 0.54 10.94 36.50
N ILE A 267 -0.60 11.16 35.82
CA ILE A 267 -0.72 12.07 34.67
C ILE A 267 -1.72 13.17 35.05
N GLU A 268 -1.30 14.43 35.00
CA GLU A 268 -2.15 15.58 35.31
C GLU A 268 -2.26 16.52 34.12
N PHE A 269 -3.48 16.98 33.85
CA PHE A 269 -3.72 18.03 32.86
C PHE A 269 -3.80 19.36 33.58
N VAL A 270 -2.81 20.20 33.36
CA VAL A 270 -2.65 21.48 34.05
C VAL A 270 -2.77 22.63 33.05
N LYS A 271 -3.27 23.78 33.49
CA LYS A 271 -3.29 24.99 32.65
C LYS A 271 -1.90 25.59 32.51
N GLU A 272 -1.04 25.40 33.50
CA GLU A 272 0.36 25.84 33.56
C GLU A 272 1.17 24.80 34.37
N PHE A 273 2.45 24.59 34.04
CA PHE A 273 3.31 23.63 34.74
C PHE A 273 3.54 24.03 36.21
N SER A 274 3.59 23.05 37.12
CA SER A 274 3.92 23.30 38.52
C SER A 274 5.41 23.60 38.72
N SER A 275 5.75 24.34 39.77
CA SER A 275 7.14 24.68 40.12
C SER A 275 8.02 23.46 40.46
N ASN A 276 7.42 22.29 40.64
CA ASN A 276 8.09 21.02 40.95
C ASN A 276 8.30 20.15 39.70
N ALA A 277 7.87 20.58 38.52
CA ALA A 277 8.18 19.90 37.27
C ALA A 277 9.70 19.91 37.06
N GLN A 278 10.35 18.76 37.21
CA GLN A 278 11.76 18.63 36.88
C GLN A 278 11.93 18.80 35.36
N VAL A 279 12.50 19.91 34.95
CA VAL A 279 13.17 20.01 33.65
C VAL A 279 14.36 19.06 33.72
N LEU A 280 14.32 17.96 32.97
CA LEU A 280 15.40 16.97 32.90
C LEU A 280 16.70 17.64 32.41
N LYS A 281 17.50 18.15 33.33
CA LYS A 281 18.89 18.55 33.08
C LYS A 281 19.77 17.30 33.10
N GLY A 282 20.48 17.08 32.01
CA GLY A 282 21.08 15.79 31.62
C GLY A 282 22.29 15.33 32.43
N GLU A 283 22.19 15.19 33.75
CA GLU A 283 23.32 14.77 34.58
C GLU A 283 23.35 13.27 34.92
N ASN A 284 22.33 12.48 34.59
CA ASN A 284 22.26 11.07 35.03
C ASN A 284 21.82 10.05 33.96
N ILE A 285 22.33 10.16 32.74
CA ILE A 285 22.27 9.03 31.79
C ILE A 285 23.56 8.21 31.94
N LYS A 286 23.52 7.14 32.76
CA LYS A 286 24.57 6.12 32.77
C LYS A 286 24.49 5.29 31.48
N GLN A 287 25.68 4.97 30.95
CA GLN A 287 25.97 4.30 29.68
C GLN A 287 25.12 3.06 29.38
#